data_AF-A0A3M0W2K6-F1
#
_entry.id   AF-A0A3M0W2K6-F1
#
_cell.length_a   1.000
_cell.length_b   1.000
_cell.length_c   1.000
_cell.angle_alpha   90.00
_cell.angle_beta   90.00
_cell.angle_gamma   90.00
#
_symmetry.space_group_name_H-M   'P 1'
#
loop_
_entity.id
_entity.type
_entity.pdbx_description
1 polymer ?
#
loop_
_entity_poly.entity_id
_entity_poly.type
_entity_poly.pdbx_seq_one_letter_code
_entity_poly.pdbx_strand_id
1 'polypeptide(L)'
;MPPPSTVRDIEPPAQITPIAVKGFLAGAGRFGAISMLAHLALNRTHPIYRGLTIQFKVFIQISAMMLGGYIFAEKRVAEYNDAVRTRRRALARSALAWNEEQEIRARVGAEAEAERAARTQ
;
A
#
# COMPACT_ATOMS: atom_id res chain seq x y z
N MET A 1 8.80 -16.08 15.53
CA MET A 1 7.76 -17.11 15.34
C MET A 1 7.48 -17.17 13.85
N PRO A 2 7.63 -18.31 13.17
CA PRO A 2 7.19 -18.42 11.79
C PRO A 2 5.68 -18.17 11.73
N PRO A 3 5.16 -17.53 10.67
CA PRO A 3 3.72 -17.38 10.50
C PRO A 3 3.04 -18.77 10.48
N PRO A 4 1.83 -18.91 11.04
CA PRO A 4 1.10 -20.18 11.02
C PRO A 4 0.96 -20.68 9.58
N SER A 5 1.55 -21.85 9.29
CA SER A 5 1.67 -22.46 7.95
C SER A 5 0.33 -22.91 7.33
N THR A 6 -0.77 -22.68 8.05
CA THR A 6 -2.15 -23.02 7.68
C THR A 6 -2.80 -21.98 6.76
N VAL A 7 -2.29 -20.74 6.72
CA VAL A 7 -2.88 -19.70 5.87
C VAL A 7 -2.30 -19.78 4.47
N ARG A 8 -2.95 -20.54 3.57
CA ARG A 8 -2.50 -20.78 2.19
C ARG A 8 -3.26 -20.02 1.10
N ASP A 9 -4.35 -19.34 1.45
CA ASP A 9 -5.16 -18.53 0.52
C ASP A 9 -5.50 -17.18 1.15
N ILE A 10 -4.53 -16.26 1.16
CA ILE A 10 -4.82 -14.84 1.42
C ILE A 10 -5.12 -14.24 0.07
N GLU A 11 -6.40 -14.21 -0.30
CA GLU A 11 -6.82 -13.42 -1.43
C GLU A 11 -6.37 -11.96 -1.20
N PRO A 12 -5.64 -11.35 -2.15
CA PRO A 12 -5.20 -9.98 -1.98
C PRO A 12 -6.43 -9.09 -1.78
N PRO A 13 -6.44 -8.21 -0.77
CA PRO A 13 -7.59 -7.36 -0.53
C PRO A 13 -7.95 -6.60 -1.80
N ALA A 14 -9.23 -6.56 -2.16
CA ALA A 14 -9.75 -6.01 -3.42
C ALA A 14 -9.27 -4.57 -3.72
N GLN A 15 -8.77 -3.86 -2.71
CA GLN A 15 -8.23 -2.51 -2.80
C GLN A 15 -6.81 -2.45 -3.42
N ILE A 16 -6.02 -3.53 -3.42
CA ILE A 16 -4.63 -3.51 -3.92
C ILE A 16 -4.57 -3.31 -5.43
N THR A 17 -5.40 -4.04 -6.18
CA THR A 17 -5.43 -3.98 -7.64
C THR A 17 -5.65 -2.56 -8.18
N PRO A 18 -6.67 -1.80 -7.76
CA PRO A 18 -6.85 -0.43 -8.25
C PRO A 18 -5.73 0.53 -7.80
N ILE A 19 -5.12 0.31 -6.64
CA ILE A 19 -3.98 1.11 -6.17
C ILE A 19 -2.76 0.86 -7.07
N ALA A 20 -2.48 -0.41 -7.37
CA ALA A 20 -1.39 -0.82 -8.26
C ALA A 20 -1.62 -0.26 -9.67
N VAL A 21 -2.83 -0.37 -10.23
CA VAL A 21 -3.17 0.15 -11.56
C VAL A 21 -2.99 1.67 -11.62
N LYS A 22 -3.45 2.41 -10.61
CA LYS A 22 -3.25 3.87 -10.55
C LYS A 22 -1.76 4.22 -10.47
N GLY A 23 -1.00 3.50 -9.66
CA GLY A 23 0.46 3.65 -9.58
C GLY A 23 1.13 3.38 -10.93
N PHE A 24 0.73 2.30 -11.59
CA PHE A 24 1.22 1.91 -12.90
C PHE A 24 0.95 2.97 -13.95
N LEU A 25 -0.29 3.43 -14.09
CA LEU A 25 -0.66 4.43 -15.09
C LEU A 25 0.07 5.76 -14.84
N ALA A 26 0.20 6.18 -13.59
CA ALA A 26 0.96 7.38 -13.24
C ALA A 26 2.46 7.24 -13.59
N GLY A 27 3.06 6.10 -13.30
CA GLY A 27 4.46 5.82 -13.63
C GLY A 27 4.71 5.70 -15.13
N ALA A 28 3.87 4.95 -15.82
CA ALA A 28 3.94 4.76 -17.27
C ALA A 28 3.72 6.08 -18.03
N GLY A 29 2.82 6.94 -17.57
CA GLY A 29 2.61 8.26 -18.16
C GLY A 29 3.83 9.16 -18.02
N ARG A 30 4.43 9.23 -16.82
CA ARG A 30 5.64 10.05 -16.57
C ARG A 30 6.83 9.59 -17.40
N PHE A 31 7.11 8.30 -17.38
CA PHE A 31 8.22 7.73 -18.16
C PHE A 31 7.91 7.74 -19.65
N GLY A 32 6.66 7.61 -20.06
CA GLY A 32 6.23 7.77 -21.44
C GLY A 32 6.52 9.17 -21.98
N ALA A 33 6.23 10.22 -21.21
CA ALA A 33 6.55 11.59 -21.58
C ALA A 33 8.07 11.81 -21.71
N ILE A 34 8.85 11.34 -20.72
CA ILE A 34 10.33 11.43 -20.74
C ILE A 34 10.89 10.67 -21.95
N SER A 35 10.42 9.44 -22.17
CA SER A 35 10.87 8.60 -23.27
C SER A 35 10.49 9.19 -24.63
N MET A 36 9.33 9.84 -24.75
CA MET A 36 8.93 10.53 -25.98
C MET A 36 9.85 11.71 -26.28
N LEU A 37 10.18 12.53 -25.28
CA LEU A 37 11.15 13.62 -25.44
C LEU A 37 12.54 13.09 -25.80
N ALA A 38 12.99 12.02 -25.14
CA ALA A 38 14.24 11.37 -25.46
C ALA A 38 14.24 10.85 -26.91
N HIS A 39 13.17 10.19 -27.36
CA HIS A 39 13.00 9.72 -28.73
C HIS A 39 13.16 10.86 -29.74
N LEU A 40 12.48 12.00 -29.54
CA LEU A 40 12.59 13.17 -30.42
C LEU A 40 14.01 13.74 -30.46
N ALA A 41 14.66 13.87 -29.29
CA ALA A 41 16.02 14.36 -29.19
C ALA A 41 17.03 13.44 -29.89
N LEU A 42 16.98 12.14 -29.59
CA LEU A 42 17.84 11.11 -30.17
C LEU A 42 17.67 10.98 -31.69
N ASN A 43 16.43 11.10 -32.19
CA ASN A 43 16.16 11.05 -33.63
C ASN A 43 16.75 12.27 -34.37
N ARG A 44 17.00 13.38 -33.67
CA ARG A 44 17.64 14.57 -34.24
C ARG A 44 19.17 14.55 -34.14
N THR A 45 19.73 14.11 -33.01
CA THR A 45 21.18 14.25 -32.74
C THR A 45 22.00 13.01 -33.07
N HIS A 46 21.46 11.80 -32.90
CA HIS A 46 22.26 10.58 -32.99
C HIS A 46 22.03 9.80 -34.31
N PRO A 47 23.09 9.62 -35.13
CA PRO A 47 22.97 8.90 -36.41
C PRO A 47 22.65 7.42 -36.22
N ILE A 48 23.12 6.81 -35.12
CA ILE A 48 22.81 5.41 -34.76
C ILE A 48 21.30 5.26 -34.52
N TYR A 49 20.70 6.13 -33.68
CA TYR A 49 19.28 6.06 -33.34
C TYR A 49 18.36 6.29 -34.55
N ARG A 50 18.78 7.12 -35.51
CA ARG A 50 18.04 7.30 -36.78
C ARG A 50 17.96 6.01 -37.60
N GLY A 51 19.07 5.26 -37.67
CA GLY A 51 19.18 4.01 -38.43
C GLY A 51 18.47 2.81 -37.80
N LEU A 52 17.97 2.93 -36.57
CA LEU A 52 17.19 1.88 -35.92
C LEU A 52 15.85 1.64 -36.63
N THR A 53 15.41 0.38 -36.64
CA THR A 53 14.09 0.00 -37.12
C THR A 53 12.99 0.63 -36.27
N ILE A 54 11.81 0.81 -36.86
CA ILE A 54 10.62 1.31 -36.14
C ILE A 54 10.29 0.40 -34.96
N GLN A 55 10.41 -0.93 -35.15
CA GLN A 55 10.18 -1.93 -34.11
C GLN A 55 11.07 -1.69 -32.88
N PHE A 56 12.37 -1.43 -33.09
CA PHE A 56 13.31 -1.21 -31.99
C PHE A 56 13.02 0.11 -31.25
N LYS A 57 12.57 1.14 -31.98
CA LYS A 57 12.16 2.42 -31.37
C LYS A 57 10.94 2.27 -30.47
N VAL A 58 9.91 1.55 -30.95
CA VAL A 58 8.71 1.25 -30.16
C VAL A 58 9.05 0.37 -28.96
N PHE A 59 9.94 -0.60 -29.13
CA PHE A 59 10.43 -1.44 -28.03
C PHE A 59 11.06 -0.62 -26.91
N ILE A 60 11.94 0.33 -27.24
CA ILE A 60 12.55 1.23 -26.23
C ILE A 60 11.46 2.05 -25.52
N GLN A 61 10.50 2.59 -26.28
CA GLN A 61 9.43 3.43 -25.74
C GLN A 61 8.55 2.66 -24.75
N ILE A 62 8.07 1.47 -25.13
CA ILE A 62 7.23 0.64 -24.27
C ILE A 62 8.03 0.14 -23.07
N SER A 63 9.31 -0.22 -23.24
CA SER A 63 10.16 -0.66 -22.13
C SER A 63 10.34 0.42 -21.07
N ALA A 64 10.56 1.67 -21.49
CA ALA A 64 10.65 2.80 -20.57
C ALA A 64 9.33 3.04 -19.82
N MET A 65 8.20 2.97 -20.54
CA MET A 65 6.87 3.09 -19.93
C MET A 65 6.57 1.97 -18.93
N MET A 66 6.88 0.73 -19.28
CA MET A 66 6.68 -0.44 -18.42
C MET A 66 7.53 -0.35 -17.15
N LEU A 67 8.79 0.05 -17.28
CA LEU A 67 9.68 0.26 -16.15
C LEU A 67 9.12 1.34 -15.20
N GLY A 68 8.72 2.49 -15.76
CA GLY A 68 8.12 3.56 -14.97
C GLY A 68 6.83 3.13 -14.27
N GLY A 69 5.98 2.40 -14.99
CA GLY A 69 4.73 1.87 -14.43
C GLY A 69 4.99 0.90 -13.29
N TYR A 70 5.89 -0.06 -13.46
CA TYR A 70 6.20 -1.05 -12.43
C TYR A 70 6.74 -0.41 -11.14
N ILE A 71 7.71 0.50 -11.25
CA ILE A 71 8.31 1.19 -10.07
C ILE A 71 7.24 1.90 -9.25
N PHE A 72 6.32 2.63 -9.90
CA PHE A 72 5.29 3.38 -9.19
C PHE A 72 4.14 2.49 -8.70
N ALA A 73 3.81 1.41 -9.41
CA ALA A 73 2.85 0.43 -8.92
C ALA A 73 3.34 -0.22 -7.61
N GLU A 74 4.59 -0.68 -7.60
CA GLU A 74 5.20 -1.30 -6.43
C GLU A 74 5.27 -0.33 -5.25
N LYS A 75 5.73 0.92 -5.49
CA LYS A 75 5.77 1.96 -4.46
C LYS A 75 4.39 2.23 -3.84
N ARG A 76 3.33 2.32 -4.66
CA ARG A 76 1.96 2.57 -4.17
C ARG A 76 1.40 1.40 -3.35
N VAL A 77 1.70 0.16 -3.75
CA VAL A 77 1.29 -1.02 -2.98
C VAL A 77 2.05 -1.10 -1.66
N ALA A 78 3.36 -0.81 -1.67
CA ALA A 78 4.17 -0.76 -0.45
C ALA A 78 3.67 0.29 0.55
N GLU A 79 3.42 1.52 0.08
CA GLU A 79 2.85 2.60 0.90
C GLU A 79 1.52 2.19 1.55
N TYR A 80 0.63 1.54 0.78
CA TYR A 80 -0.64 1.04 1.30
C TYR A 80 -0.45 -0.04 2.36
N ASN A 81 0.43 -1.02 2.11
CA ASN A 81 0.69 -2.11 3.05
C ASN A 81 1.26 -1.60 4.38
N ASP A 82 2.16 -0.62 4.34
CA ASP A 82 2.75 -0.03 5.55
C ASP A 82 1.73 0.82 6.32
N ALA A 83 0.84 1.53 5.62
CA ALA A 83 -0.28 2.21 6.25
C ALA A 83 -1.23 1.23 6.96
N VAL A 84 -1.55 0.09 6.32
CA VAL A 84 -2.38 -0.97 6.93
C VAL A 84 -1.69 -1.56 8.16
N ARG A 85 -0.39 -1.86 8.08
CA ARG A 85 0.39 -2.37 9.21
C ARG A 85 0.38 -1.40 10.38
N THR A 86 0.55 -0.10 10.11
CA THR A 86 0.55 0.95 11.14
C THR A 86 -0.82 1.10 11.79
N ARG A 87 -1.89 1.11 10.98
CA ARG A 87 -3.27 1.19 11.46
C ARG A 87 -3.63 -0.02 12.34
N ARG A 88 -3.23 -1.23 11.96
CA ARG A 88 -3.44 -2.44 12.78
C ARG A 88 -2.74 -2.34 14.14
N ARG A 89 -1.51 -1.83 14.19
CA ARG A 89 -0.79 -1.61 15.46
C ARG A 89 -1.46 -0.54 16.33
N ALA A 90 -2.02 0.52 15.74
CA ALA A 90 -2.75 1.54 16.48
C ALA A 90 -4.06 0.97 17.08
N LEU A 91 -4.81 0.21 16.30
CA LEU A 91 -6.06 -0.43 16.75
C LEU A 91 -5.83 -1.46 17.86
N ALA A 92 -4.75 -2.23 17.79
CA ALA A 92 -4.38 -3.16 18.86
C ALA A 92 -4.12 -2.43 20.18
N ARG A 93 -3.45 -1.26 20.14
CA ARG A 93 -3.23 -0.43 21.33
C ARG A 93 -4.52 0.15 21.90
N SER A 94 -5.43 0.63 21.04
CA SER A 94 -6.73 1.15 21.51
C SER A 94 -7.64 0.07 22.07
N ALA A 95 -7.59 -1.16 21.53
CA ALA A 95 -8.38 -2.27 22.05
C ALA A 95 -7.95 -2.68 23.47
N LEU A 96 -6.64 -2.63 23.76
CA LEU A 96 -6.13 -2.88 25.11
C LEU A 96 -6.61 -1.80 26.10
N ALA A 97 -6.46 -0.52 25.75
CA ALA A 97 -6.93 0.59 26.59
C ALA A 97 -8.45 0.52 26.86
N TRP A 98 -9.24 0.14 25.85
CA TRP A 98 -10.69 -0.04 26.00
C TRP A 98 -11.04 -1.19 26.95
N ASN A 99 -10.30 -2.29 26.90
CA ASN A 99 -10.51 -3.42 27.81
C ASN A 99 -10.15 -3.06 29.26
N GLU A 100 -9.06 -2.32 29.46
CA GLU A 100 -8.67 -1.81 30.78
C GLU A 100 -9.74 -0.88 31.38
N GLU A 101 -10.29 0.04 30.58
CA GLU A 101 -11.38 0.91 31.02
C GLU A 101 -12.64 0.13 31.42
N GLN A 102 -12.99 -0.91 30.66
CA GLN A 102 -14.15 -1.77 30.96
C GLN A 102 -13.95 -2.55 32.26
N GLU A 103 -12.74 -3.05 32.52
CA GLU A 103 -12.43 -3.76 33.77
C GLU A 103 -12.50 -2.82 34.99
N ILE A 104 -11.97 -1.60 34.88
CA ILE A 104 -12.04 -0.59 35.95
C ILE A 104 -13.50 -0.24 36.25
N ARG A 105 -14.31 0.01 35.21
CA ARG A 105 -15.74 0.31 35.37
C ARG A 105 -16.50 -0.82 36.04
N ALA A 106 -16.19 -2.07 35.71
CA ALA A 106 -16.81 -3.25 36.34
C ALA A 106 -16.46 -3.35 37.82
N ARG A 107 -15.19 -3.11 38.20
CA ARG A 107 -14.74 -3.12 39.60
C ARG A 107 -15.42 -2.03 40.44
N VAL A 108 -15.43 -0.79 39.93
CA VAL A 108 -16.08 0.35 40.61
C VAL A 108 -17.59 0.12 40.75
N GLY A 109 -18.24 -0.47 39.74
CA GLY A 109 -19.65 -0.86 39.82
C GLY A 109 -19.92 -1.90 40.92
N ALA A 110 -19.08 -2.94 41.00
CA ALA A 110 -19.20 -3.98 42.02
C ALA A 110 -18.99 -3.44 43.45
N GLU A 111 -18.01 -2.54 43.63
CA GLU A 111 -17.77 -1.86 44.90
C GLU A 111 -18.97 -0.98 45.31
N ALA A 112 -19.54 -0.23 44.38
CA ALA A 112 -20.72 0.60 44.63
C ALA A 112 -21.97 -0.23 44.97
N GLU A 113 -22.15 -1.40 44.35
CA GLU A 113 -23.23 -2.33 44.69
C GLU A 113 -23.03 -2.97 46.07
N ALA A 114 -21.80 -3.34 46.42
CA ALA A 114 -21.47 -3.84 47.75
C ALA A 114 -21.73 -2.79 48.85
N GLU A 115 -21.37 -1.53 48.60
CA GLU A 115 -21.61 -0.44 49.54
C GLU A 115 -23.12 -0.14 49.72
N ARG A 116 -23.90 -0.23 48.64
CA ARG A 116 -25.37 -0.07 48.70
C ARG A 116 -26.04 -1.22 49.45
N ALA A 117 -25.57 -2.45 49.25
CA ALA A 117 -26.06 -3.61 49.98
C ALA A 117 -25.77 -3.49 51.49
N ALA A 118 -24.58 -3.00 51.85
CA ALA A 118 -24.19 -2.75 53.25
C ALA A 118 -24.99 -1.61 53.92
N ARG A 119 -25.47 -0.61 53.16
CA ARG A 119 -26.33 0.47 53.66
C ARG A 119 -27.81 0.10 53.82
N THR A 120 -28.24 -1.01 53.23
CA THR A 120 -29.65 -1.44 53.25
C THR A 120 -29.92 -2.49 54.34
N GLN A 121 -28.86 -3.03 54.98
CA GLN A 121 -28.92 -3.79 56.24
C GLN A 121 -28.83 -2.87 57.44
#